data_AF-A0A915Y9M3-F1
#
_entry.id   AF-A0A915Y9M3-F1
#
_cell.length_a   1.000
_cell.length_b   1.000
_cell.length_c   1.000
_cell.angle_alpha   90.00
_cell.angle_beta   90.00
_cell.angle_gamma   90.00
#
_symmetry.space_group_name_H-M   'P 1'
#
loop_
_entity.id
_entity.type
_entity.pdbx_description
1 polymer ?
#
loop_
_entity_poly.entity_id
_entity_poly.type
_entity_poly.pdbx_seq_one_letter_code
_entity_poly.pdbx_strand_id
1 'polypeptide(L)'
;MVKLIAKQMNPKLDMNEILDHEPQKEQGAVPILIVGFTLSVFIRLIGSVFILQNWFYARELIAVSSFMMLLFWILSLKIFRQKKDGYLRFYSFLFGSGVIVKIVSTIFGLQAWGFNWLFLGGIFFELGALLLLIRYYLLFYQLNTSTTILTYPFLISSPVFVIGLVFKFESWRYASELIVLGGLLFVLTAMFLLIRILLKREVSNKGIKSLLLIAAMILIIGIVFKIQSWPFAMELITVGLLSLLLGVGRSIFKRSIH
;
A
#
# COMPACT_ATOMS: atom_id res chain seq x y z
N MET A 1 22.00 -27.53 2.09
CA MET A 1 23.16 -27.00 2.84
C MET A 1 22.76 -26.42 4.21
N VAL A 2 21.88 -25.42 4.29
CA VAL A 2 21.44 -24.83 5.59
C VAL A 2 20.88 -25.89 6.57
N LYS A 3 20.10 -26.86 6.07
CA LYS A 3 19.57 -27.96 6.91
C LYS A 3 20.65 -28.89 7.51
N LEU A 4 21.76 -29.10 6.79
CA LEU A 4 22.87 -29.94 7.24
C LEU A 4 23.72 -29.22 8.29
N ILE A 5 23.95 -27.91 8.08
CA ILE A 5 24.70 -27.05 9.00
C ILE A 5 23.93 -26.86 10.33
N ALA A 6 22.60 -26.67 10.27
CA ALA A 6 21.75 -26.55 11.47
C ALA A 6 21.71 -27.86 12.29
N LYS A 7 21.64 -29.02 11.63
CA LYS A 7 21.64 -30.34 12.29
C LYS A 7 22.97 -30.65 12.99
N GLN A 8 24.10 -30.15 12.46
CA GLN A 8 25.41 -30.30 13.10
C GLN A 8 25.60 -29.40 14.32
N MET A 9 25.00 -28.21 14.35
CA MET A 9 25.19 -27.26 15.46
C MET A 9 24.35 -27.57 16.69
N ASN A 10 23.25 -28.31 16.58
CA ASN A 10 22.47 -28.73 17.74
C ASN A 10 21.68 -30.03 17.48
N PRO A 11 22.22 -31.21 17.81
CA PRO A 11 21.59 -32.50 17.49
C PRO A 11 20.32 -32.79 18.29
N LYS A 12 20.03 -32.01 19.34
CA LYS A 12 18.79 -32.10 20.13
C LYS A 12 17.68 -31.17 19.63
N LEU A 13 17.96 -30.29 18.66
CA LEU A 13 16.98 -29.37 18.13
C LEU A 13 16.12 -30.14 17.11
N ASP A 14 14.95 -30.62 17.55
CA ASP A 14 14.02 -31.30 16.66
C ASP A 14 13.58 -30.32 15.57
N MET A 15 13.96 -30.64 14.33
CA MET A 15 13.71 -29.76 13.20
C MET A 15 12.22 -29.60 12.91
N ASN A 16 11.41 -30.55 13.39
CA ASN A 16 9.96 -30.47 13.33
C ASN A 16 9.44 -29.39 14.28
N GLU A 17 10.03 -29.19 15.46
CA GLU A 17 9.61 -28.15 16.42
C GLU A 17 9.85 -26.72 15.88
N ILE A 18 10.89 -26.52 15.06
CA ILE A 18 11.17 -25.22 14.41
C ILE A 18 10.26 -24.98 13.21
N LEU A 19 9.85 -26.04 12.50
CA LEU A 19 8.98 -25.95 11.32
C LEU A 19 7.49 -25.94 11.69
N ASP A 20 7.14 -26.49 12.84
CA ASP A 20 5.78 -26.59 13.38
C ASP A 20 5.41 -25.42 14.30
N HIS A 21 6.33 -24.47 14.52
CA HIS A 21 5.93 -23.09 14.81
C HIS A 21 5.30 -22.49 13.55
N GLU A 22 4.14 -23.03 13.16
CA GLU A 22 3.19 -22.31 12.32
C GLU A 22 3.04 -20.94 12.95
N PRO A 23 3.26 -19.85 12.19
CA PRO A 23 3.06 -18.51 12.73
C PRO A 23 1.64 -18.51 13.28
N GLN A 24 1.52 -18.42 14.61
CA GLN A 24 0.22 -18.34 15.27
C GLN A 24 -0.56 -17.31 14.47
N LYS A 25 -1.61 -17.77 13.79
CA LYS A 25 -2.51 -16.91 13.05
C LYS A 25 -3.12 -15.99 14.11
N GLU A 26 -2.47 -14.86 14.40
CA GLU A 26 -3.09 -13.77 15.12
C GLU A 26 -4.20 -13.27 14.20
N GLN A 27 -5.38 -13.86 14.40
CA GLN A 27 -6.52 -13.79 13.51
C GLN A 27 -7.11 -12.38 13.50
N GLY A 28 -7.23 -11.83 12.29
CA GLY A 28 -8.27 -10.88 11.91
C GLY A 28 -7.98 -9.40 12.13
N ALA A 29 -7.55 -8.98 13.33
CA ALA A 29 -7.54 -7.55 13.66
C ALA A 29 -6.41 -6.77 12.95
N VAL A 30 -5.23 -7.39 12.82
CA VAL A 30 -4.01 -6.75 12.33
C VAL A 30 -4.14 -6.28 10.87
N PRO A 31 -4.61 -7.10 9.91
CA PRO A 31 -4.77 -6.66 8.52
C PRO A 31 -5.81 -5.55 8.36
N ILE A 32 -6.90 -5.60 9.13
CA ILE A 32 -7.98 -4.60 9.06
C ILE A 32 -7.45 -3.23 9.48
N LEU A 33 -6.63 -3.17 10.56
CA LEU A 33 -6.03 -1.92 11.01
C LEU A 33 -5.06 -1.33 9.99
N ILE A 34 -4.27 -2.16 9.32
CA ILE A 34 -3.35 -1.73 8.26
C ILE A 34 -4.14 -1.11 7.11
N VAL A 35 -5.15 -1.82 6.62
CA VAL A 35 -5.98 -1.37 5.49
C VAL A 35 -6.69 -0.08 5.87
N GLY A 36 -7.28 -0.02 7.06
CA GLY A 36 -7.95 1.17 7.58
C GLY A 36 -7.02 2.37 7.71
N PHE A 37 -5.80 2.17 8.23
CA PHE A 37 -4.81 3.22 8.37
C PHE A 37 -4.31 3.72 7.01
N THR A 38 -4.01 2.80 6.09
CA THR A 38 -3.58 3.13 4.71
C THR A 38 -4.66 3.91 3.97
N LEU A 39 -5.92 3.47 4.07
CA LEU A 39 -7.06 4.16 3.48
C LEU A 39 -7.21 5.57 4.05
N SER A 40 -7.04 5.72 5.35
CA SER A 40 -7.15 7.03 6.01
C SER A 40 -6.04 7.99 5.54
N VAL A 41 -4.79 7.52 5.42
CA VAL A 41 -3.69 8.31 4.85
C VAL A 41 -4.02 8.73 3.42
N PHE A 42 -4.56 7.81 2.61
CA PHE A 42 -4.94 8.08 1.23
C PHE A 42 -6.04 9.14 1.10
N ILE A 43 -7.12 9.02 1.89
CA ILE A 43 -8.21 10.02 1.95
C ILE A 43 -7.63 11.39 2.32
N ARG A 44 -6.70 11.45 3.28
CA ARG A 44 -6.05 12.72 3.66
C ARG A 44 -5.27 13.34 2.50
N LEU A 45 -4.48 12.54 1.77
CA LEU A 45 -3.71 13.04 0.63
C LEU A 45 -4.63 13.63 -0.44
N ILE A 46 -5.75 12.97 -0.73
CA ILE A 46 -6.79 13.49 -1.63
C ILE A 46 -7.33 14.83 -1.11
N GLY A 47 -7.71 14.88 0.17
CA GLY A 47 -8.25 16.09 0.77
C GLY A 47 -7.26 17.26 0.77
N SER A 48 -5.97 16.99 1.02
CA SER A 48 -4.90 18.00 0.93
C SER A 48 -4.82 18.60 -0.48
N VAL A 49 -5.04 17.79 -1.51
CA VAL A 49 -5.03 18.28 -2.89
C VAL A 49 -6.27 19.08 -3.22
N PHE A 50 -7.44 18.63 -2.77
CA PHE A 50 -8.68 19.38 -2.92
C PHE A 50 -8.63 20.75 -2.21
N ILE A 51 -7.89 20.87 -1.10
CA ILE A 51 -7.66 22.18 -0.48
C ILE A 51 -6.92 23.11 -1.45
N LEU A 52 -5.87 22.63 -2.13
CA LEU A 52 -5.11 23.44 -3.09
C LEU A 52 -5.97 23.91 -4.27
N GLN A 53 -7.08 23.23 -4.53
CA GLN A 53 -8.04 23.53 -5.59
C GLN A 53 -9.27 24.30 -5.09
N ASN A 54 -9.28 24.71 -3.81
CA ASN A 54 -10.42 25.38 -3.17
C ASN A 54 -11.74 24.60 -3.26
N TRP A 55 -11.68 23.26 -3.28
CA TRP A 55 -12.87 22.42 -3.31
C TRP A 55 -13.66 22.56 -2.01
N PHE A 56 -14.99 22.71 -2.12
CA PHE A 56 -15.86 23.01 -0.98
C PHE A 56 -15.74 21.97 0.14
N TYR A 57 -15.66 20.68 -0.21
CA TYR A 57 -15.61 19.56 0.75
C TYR A 57 -14.21 19.13 1.19
N ALA A 58 -13.15 19.85 0.79
CA ALA A 58 -11.78 19.43 1.02
C ALA A 58 -11.44 19.34 2.52
N ARG A 59 -11.98 20.27 3.32
CA ARG A 59 -11.73 20.37 4.75
C ARG A 59 -12.41 19.24 5.51
N GLU A 60 -13.62 18.90 5.13
CA GLU A 60 -14.42 17.79 5.65
C GLU A 60 -13.70 16.46 5.38
N LEU A 61 -13.15 16.30 4.19
CA LEU A 61 -12.41 15.09 3.79
C LEU A 61 -11.12 14.92 4.61
N ILE A 62 -10.41 16.01 4.90
CA ILE A 62 -9.26 16.01 5.82
C ILE A 62 -9.68 15.75 7.27
N ALA A 63 -10.82 16.29 7.71
CA ALA A 63 -11.34 16.05 9.05
C ALA A 63 -11.70 14.57 9.25
N VAL A 64 -12.43 13.98 8.30
CA VAL A 64 -12.81 12.56 8.28
C VAL A 64 -11.57 11.67 8.32
N SER A 65 -10.58 11.94 7.46
CA SER A 65 -9.33 11.15 7.46
C SER A 65 -8.55 11.28 8.77
N SER A 66 -8.49 12.47 9.37
CA SER A 66 -7.84 12.69 10.67
C SER A 66 -8.52 11.89 11.78
N PHE A 67 -9.86 11.87 11.78
CA PHE A 67 -10.65 11.12 12.74
C PHE A 67 -10.44 9.60 12.58
N MET A 68 -10.48 9.09 11.34
CA MET A 68 -10.21 7.67 11.08
C MET A 68 -8.79 7.28 11.50
N MET A 69 -7.79 8.14 11.23
CA MET A 69 -6.41 7.93 11.67
C MET A 69 -6.27 7.88 13.20
N LEU A 70 -6.97 8.76 13.93
CA LEU A 70 -7.02 8.72 15.39
C LEU A 70 -7.63 7.39 15.87
N LEU A 71 -8.77 7.00 15.29
CA LEU A 71 -9.47 5.77 15.65
C LEU A 71 -8.57 4.54 15.45
N PHE A 72 -7.95 4.40 14.27
CA PHE A 72 -7.05 3.29 13.98
C PHE A 72 -5.81 3.29 14.86
N TRP A 73 -5.29 4.47 15.21
CA TRP A 73 -4.19 4.57 16.16
C TRP A 73 -4.59 4.06 17.55
N ILE A 74 -5.74 4.49 18.09
CA ILE A 74 -6.25 4.01 19.38
C ILE A 74 -6.41 2.48 19.37
N LEU A 75 -7.02 1.93 18.32
CA LEU A 75 -7.18 0.48 18.17
C LEU A 75 -5.82 -0.24 18.09
N SER A 76 -4.84 0.36 17.43
CA SER A 76 -3.49 -0.20 17.30
C SER A 76 -2.69 -0.21 18.62
N LEU A 77 -2.98 0.69 19.57
CA LEU A 77 -2.29 0.75 20.87
C LEU A 77 -2.43 -0.56 21.66
N LYS A 78 -3.59 -1.22 21.58
CA LYS A 78 -3.83 -2.51 22.26
C LYS A 78 -2.88 -3.59 21.74
N ILE A 79 -2.66 -3.61 20.43
CA ILE A 79 -1.74 -4.55 19.75
C ILE A 79 -0.29 -4.18 20.06
N PHE A 80 0.05 -2.89 20.10
CA PHE A 80 1.42 -2.44 20.39
C PHE A 80 1.86 -2.76 21.81
N ARG A 81 0.93 -2.72 22.78
CA ARG A 81 1.23 -3.12 24.16
C ARG A 81 1.66 -4.58 24.27
N GLN A 82 1.13 -5.46 23.42
CA GLN A 82 1.45 -6.89 23.44
C GLN A 82 2.86 -7.18 22.91
N LYS A 83 3.31 -6.49 21.84
CA LYS A 83 4.58 -6.83 21.16
C LYS A 83 5.87 -6.32 21.84
N LYS A 84 5.80 -5.55 22.94
CA LYS A 84 6.95 -4.99 23.68
C LYS A 84 8.06 -4.29 22.83
N ASP A 85 7.85 -4.00 21.55
CA ASP A 85 8.82 -3.31 20.69
C ASP A 85 8.94 -1.82 21.06
N GLY A 86 10.18 -1.36 21.33
CA GLY A 86 10.46 0.03 21.69
C GLY A 86 10.28 1.03 20.54
N TYR A 87 10.68 0.64 19.32
CA TYR A 87 10.56 1.49 18.14
C TYR A 87 9.10 1.70 17.75
N LEU A 88 8.29 0.63 17.83
CA LEU A 88 6.86 0.72 17.54
C LEU A 88 6.14 1.67 18.49
N ARG A 89 6.51 1.66 19.77
CA ARG A 89 6.00 2.62 20.78
C ARG A 89 6.43 4.05 20.48
N PHE A 90 7.68 4.25 20.08
CA PHE A 90 8.18 5.57 19.70
C PHE A 90 7.46 6.13 18.45
N TYR A 91 7.31 5.33 17.39
CA TYR A 91 6.58 5.76 16.19
C TYR A 91 5.09 6.01 16.46
N SER A 92 4.48 5.17 17.30
CA SER A 92 3.10 5.37 17.74
C SER A 92 2.94 6.68 18.54
N PHE A 93 3.91 7.03 19.38
CA PHE A 93 3.93 8.30 20.10
C PHE A 93 4.07 9.49 19.14
N LEU A 94 5.03 9.46 18.21
CA LEU A 94 5.20 10.51 17.20
C LEU A 94 3.90 10.70 16.39
N PHE A 95 3.30 9.61 15.93
CA PHE A 95 2.04 9.65 15.20
C PHE A 95 0.91 10.27 16.03
N GLY A 96 0.70 9.76 17.26
CA GLY A 96 -0.35 10.24 18.16
C GLY A 96 -0.22 11.72 18.49
N SER A 97 1.01 12.16 18.80
CA SER A 97 1.29 13.57 19.08
C SER A 97 0.96 14.46 17.86
N GLY A 98 1.32 14.02 16.65
CA GLY A 98 0.98 14.72 15.41
C GLY A 98 -0.52 14.79 15.13
N VAL A 99 -1.28 13.71 15.39
CA VAL A 99 -2.76 13.73 15.27
C VAL A 99 -3.36 14.78 16.19
N ILE A 100 -2.96 14.77 17.47
CA ILE A 100 -3.50 15.67 18.50
C ILE A 100 -3.24 17.13 18.14
N VAL A 101 -1.99 17.45 17.80
CA VAL A 101 -1.61 18.81 17.37
C VAL A 101 -2.48 19.26 16.18
N LYS A 102 -2.72 18.38 15.20
CA LYS A 102 -3.54 18.69 14.03
C LYS A 102 -5.01 18.94 14.40
N ILE A 103 -5.62 18.10 15.24
CA ILE A 103 -7.00 18.27 15.68
C ILE A 103 -7.16 19.58 16.46
N VAL A 104 -6.29 19.84 17.43
CA VAL A 104 -6.28 21.08 18.23
C VAL A 104 -6.17 22.29 17.29
N SER A 105 -5.27 22.24 16.31
CA SER A 105 -5.11 23.34 15.35
C SER A 105 -6.35 23.66 14.53
N THR A 106 -7.12 22.62 14.20
CA THR A 106 -8.33 22.74 13.39
C THR A 106 -9.47 23.34 14.23
N ILE A 107 -9.56 22.97 15.52
CA ILE A 107 -10.60 23.47 16.44
C ILE A 107 -10.33 24.93 16.82
N PHE A 108 -9.09 25.28 17.17
CA PHE A 108 -8.77 26.58 17.75
C PHE A 108 -8.39 27.67 16.72
N GLY A 109 -8.38 27.36 15.43
CA GLY A 109 -8.12 28.35 14.38
C GLY A 109 -6.76 29.05 14.50
N LEU A 110 -5.76 28.37 15.08
CA LEU A 110 -4.41 28.91 15.35
C LEU A 110 -3.59 29.09 14.07
N GLN A 111 -4.01 30.01 13.19
CA GLN A 111 -3.42 30.20 11.86
C GLN A 111 -2.15 31.06 11.86
N ALA A 112 -1.99 32.00 12.79
CA ALA A 112 -0.97 33.05 12.66
C ALA A 112 0.37 32.78 13.38
N TRP A 113 0.36 32.22 14.60
CA TRP A 113 1.58 32.00 15.40
C TRP A 113 1.98 30.52 15.55
N GLY A 114 1.06 29.59 15.26
CA GLY A 114 1.29 28.15 15.32
C GLY A 114 1.80 27.54 14.03
N PHE A 115 1.82 28.28 12.90
CA PHE A 115 1.97 27.69 11.56
C PHE A 115 3.22 26.81 11.41
N ASN A 116 4.36 27.22 11.97
CA ASN A 116 5.59 26.43 11.95
C ASN A 116 5.51 25.16 12.82
N TRP A 117 4.91 25.24 14.00
CA TRP A 117 4.70 24.08 14.88
C TRP A 117 3.64 23.12 14.34
N LEU A 118 2.63 23.65 13.65
CA LEU A 118 1.59 22.88 12.96
C LEU A 118 2.12 22.20 11.70
N PHE A 119 3.02 22.87 10.99
CA PHE A 119 3.73 22.30 9.85
C PHE A 119 4.68 21.19 10.31
N LEU A 120 5.49 21.43 11.36
CA LEU A 120 6.32 20.40 11.99
C LEU A 120 5.48 19.23 12.49
N GLY A 121 4.38 19.50 13.19
CA GLY A 121 3.45 18.47 13.68
C GLY A 121 2.82 17.67 12.53
N GLY A 122 2.55 18.32 11.40
CA GLY A 122 2.11 17.66 10.17
C GLY A 122 3.18 16.73 9.57
N ILE A 123 4.44 17.16 9.53
CA ILE A 123 5.56 16.35 9.06
C ILE A 123 5.82 15.17 10.00
N PHE A 124 5.86 15.39 11.31
CA PHE A 124 6.02 14.32 12.30
C PHE A 124 4.86 13.32 12.26
N PHE A 125 3.65 13.82 12.00
CA PHE A 125 2.48 12.97 11.77
C PHE A 125 2.67 12.07 10.55
N GLU A 126 3.05 12.63 9.40
CA GLU A 126 3.21 11.86 8.16
C GLU A 126 4.39 10.88 8.23
N LEU A 127 5.53 11.32 8.78
CA LEU A 127 6.69 10.46 9.02
C LEU A 127 6.37 9.36 10.05
N GLY A 128 5.69 9.71 11.15
CA GLY A 128 5.25 8.76 12.16
C GLY A 128 4.29 7.71 11.58
N ALA A 129 3.35 8.13 10.74
CA ALA A 129 2.41 7.26 10.06
C ALA A 129 3.13 6.26 9.14
N LEU A 130 4.06 6.78 8.33
CA LEU A 130 4.80 6.00 7.35
C LEU A 130 5.77 5.03 8.03
N LEU A 131 6.51 5.47 9.06
CA LEU A 131 7.41 4.62 9.84
C LEU A 131 6.63 3.56 10.63
N LEU A 132 5.47 3.90 11.17
CA LEU A 132 4.59 2.96 11.87
C LEU A 132 4.03 1.93 10.90
N LEU A 133 3.56 2.33 9.72
CA LEU A 133 3.16 1.41 8.65
C LEU A 133 4.32 0.48 8.29
N ILE A 134 5.49 1.02 7.94
CA ILE A 134 6.66 0.22 7.56
C ILE A 134 7.04 -0.77 8.66
N ARG A 135 7.16 -0.31 9.91
CA ARG A 135 7.56 -1.18 11.04
C ARG A 135 6.50 -2.24 11.33
N TYR A 136 5.23 -1.87 11.29
CA TYR A 136 4.13 -2.80 11.49
C TYR A 136 4.09 -3.87 10.41
N TYR A 137 4.24 -3.47 9.15
CA TYR A 137 4.37 -4.40 8.04
C TYR A 137 5.59 -5.33 8.22
N LEU A 138 6.76 -4.81 8.59
CA LEU A 138 7.97 -5.61 8.84
C LEU A 138 7.83 -6.60 10.00
N LEU A 139 7.08 -6.24 11.06
CA LEU A 139 6.92 -7.06 12.27
C LEU A 139 5.82 -8.12 12.16
N PHE A 140 4.80 -7.88 11.33
CA PHE A 140 3.67 -8.81 11.18
C PHE A 140 3.79 -9.70 9.95
N TYR A 141 4.44 -9.22 8.88
CA TYR A 141 4.92 -10.11 7.84
C TYR A 141 6.30 -10.60 8.24
N GLN A 142 6.36 -11.73 8.98
CA GLN A 142 7.58 -12.54 9.00
C GLN A 142 8.01 -12.70 7.54
N LEU A 143 9.17 -12.11 7.22
CA LEU A 143 9.74 -12.04 5.89
C LEU A 143 10.06 -13.47 5.43
N ASN A 144 9.07 -14.16 4.86
CA ASN A 144 9.35 -15.08 3.76
C ASN A 144 9.88 -14.18 2.62
N THR A 145 11.20 -14.01 2.63
CA THR A 145 11.97 -12.83 2.24
C THR A 145 11.81 -12.38 0.79
N SER A 146 11.33 -13.22 -0.12
CA SER A 146 11.12 -12.84 -1.53
C SER A 146 9.74 -12.27 -1.84
N THR A 147 8.78 -12.50 -0.95
CA THR A 147 7.35 -12.31 -1.25
C THR A 147 6.90 -10.90 -0.94
N THR A 148 7.34 -10.41 0.21
CA THR A 148 6.93 -9.14 0.77
C THR A 148 7.63 -7.98 0.09
N ILE A 149 8.93 -8.15 -0.24
CA ILE A 149 9.74 -7.13 -0.93
C ILE A 149 9.11 -6.69 -2.26
N LEU A 150 8.49 -7.61 -3.00
CA LEU A 150 7.82 -7.30 -4.26
C LEU A 150 6.39 -6.78 -4.10
N THR A 151 5.78 -6.96 -2.92
CA THR A 151 4.41 -6.48 -2.68
C THR A 151 4.41 -5.00 -2.30
N TYR A 152 5.47 -4.50 -1.64
CA TYR A 152 5.55 -3.09 -1.22
C TYR A 152 5.57 -2.09 -2.37
N PRO A 153 6.39 -2.27 -3.43
CA PRO A 153 6.40 -1.34 -4.55
C PRO A 153 5.05 -1.33 -5.28
N PHE A 154 4.31 -2.43 -5.25
CA PHE A 154 2.97 -2.53 -5.85
C PHE A 154 1.95 -1.73 -5.04
N LEU A 155 1.98 -1.89 -3.71
CA LEU A 155 1.13 -1.14 -2.78
C LEU A 155 1.39 0.36 -2.80
N ILE A 156 2.59 0.80 -3.15
CA ILE A 156 2.93 2.22 -3.26
C ILE A 156 2.60 2.75 -4.67
N SER A 157 2.96 2.00 -5.71
CA SER A 157 2.77 2.45 -7.11
C SER A 157 1.31 2.60 -7.50
N SER A 158 0.43 1.70 -7.03
CA SER A 158 -1.00 1.76 -7.38
C SER A 158 -1.68 3.05 -6.86
N PRO A 159 -1.56 3.43 -5.57
CA PRO A 159 -2.04 4.71 -5.07
C PRO A 159 -1.45 5.92 -5.81
N VAL A 160 -0.15 5.93 -6.07
CA VAL A 160 0.51 7.04 -6.78
C VAL A 160 -0.06 7.20 -8.19
N PHE A 161 -0.27 6.09 -8.91
CA PHE A 161 -0.88 6.09 -10.23
C PHE A 161 -2.33 6.62 -10.20
N VAL A 162 -3.14 6.15 -9.26
CA VAL A 162 -4.54 6.60 -9.10
C VAL A 162 -4.61 8.09 -8.75
N ILE A 163 -3.75 8.56 -7.84
CA ILE A 163 -3.65 9.98 -7.49
C ILE A 163 -3.29 10.81 -8.72
N GLY A 164 -2.31 10.36 -9.51
CA GLY A 164 -1.94 11.01 -10.77
C GLY A 164 -3.13 11.14 -11.72
N LEU A 165 -3.93 10.08 -11.89
CA LEU A 165 -5.13 10.09 -12.74
C LEU A 165 -6.16 11.11 -12.23
N VAL A 166 -6.43 11.14 -10.93
CA VAL A 166 -7.33 12.14 -10.32
C VAL A 166 -6.83 13.56 -10.62
N PHE A 167 -5.52 13.82 -10.44
CA PHE A 167 -4.96 15.14 -10.69
C PHE A 167 -4.99 15.54 -12.17
N LYS A 168 -4.99 14.57 -13.08
CA LYS A 168 -5.10 14.84 -14.52
C LYS A 168 -6.50 15.33 -14.89
N PHE A 169 -7.55 14.80 -14.25
CA PHE A 169 -8.91 15.33 -14.42
C PHE A 169 -9.04 16.76 -13.90
N GLU A 170 -8.33 17.09 -12.83
CA GLU A 170 -8.28 18.44 -12.27
C GLU A 170 -7.26 19.37 -12.96
N SER A 171 -6.71 18.98 -14.12
CA SER A 171 -5.77 19.78 -14.93
C SER A 171 -4.50 20.22 -14.17
N TRP A 172 -4.03 19.44 -13.20
CA TRP A 172 -2.81 19.80 -12.46
C TRP A 172 -1.57 19.69 -13.32
N ARG A 173 -0.67 20.69 -13.22
CA ARG A 173 0.51 20.84 -14.09
C ARG A 173 1.41 19.60 -14.11
N TYR A 174 1.58 18.94 -12.96
CA TYR A 174 2.48 17.78 -12.81
C TYR A 174 1.75 16.42 -12.79
N ALA A 175 0.45 16.39 -13.14
CA ALA A 175 -0.33 15.17 -13.09
C ALA A 175 0.21 14.10 -14.04
N SER A 176 0.67 14.54 -15.22
CA SER A 176 1.19 13.63 -16.25
C SER A 176 2.45 12.91 -15.76
N GLU A 177 3.32 13.62 -15.05
CA GLU A 177 4.56 13.13 -14.46
C GLU A 177 4.27 12.13 -13.34
N LEU A 178 3.29 12.40 -12.47
CA LEU A 178 2.85 11.44 -11.45
C LEU A 178 2.26 10.17 -12.06
N ILE A 179 1.47 10.28 -13.12
CA ILE A 179 0.91 9.11 -13.80
C ILE A 179 2.03 8.28 -14.44
N VAL A 180 3.00 8.92 -15.10
CA VAL A 180 4.16 8.23 -15.69
C VAL A 180 4.97 7.52 -14.59
N LEU A 181 5.28 8.22 -13.49
CA LEU A 181 6.06 7.65 -12.39
C LEU A 181 5.33 6.48 -11.73
N GLY A 182 4.05 6.66 -11.38
CA GLY A 182 3.22 5.62 -10.78
C GLY A 182 3.03 4.42 -11.72
N GLY A 183 2.81 4.68 -13.00
CA GLY A 183 2.65 3.66 -14.03
C GLY A 183 3.93 2.85 -14.25
N LEU A 184 5.08 3.51 -14.33
CA LEU A 184 6.38 2.85 -14.50
C LEU A 184 6.72 1.99 -13.28
N LEU A 185 6.54 2.51 -12.06
CA LEU A 185 6.73 1.73 -10.84
C LEU A 185 5.78 0.54 -10.75
N PHE A 186 4.53 0.71 -11.19
CA PHE A 186 3.54 -0.38 -11.24
C PHE A 186 4.01 -1.48 -12.20
N VAL A 187 4.37 -1.11 -13.44
CA VAL A 187 4.83 -2.05 -14.48
C VAL A 187 6.06 -2.80 -14.00
N LEU A 188 7.06 -2.10 -13.45
CA LEU A 188 8.27 -2.73 -12.93
C LEU A 188 7.93 -3.76 -11.84
N THR A 189 7.05 -3.40 -10.91
CA THR A 189 6.67 -4.31 -9.82
C THR A 189 5.85 -5.50 -10.32
N ALA A 190 4.91 -5.25 -11.22
CA ALA A 190 4.12 -6.29 -11.87
C ALA A 190 5.02 -7.27 -12.65
N MET A 191 6.08 -6.78 -13.30
CA MET A 191 7.07 -7.64 -13.97
C MET A 191 7.78 -8.58 -13.00
N PHE A 192 8.23 -8.09 -11.83
CA PHE A 192 8.83 -8.96 -10.82
C PHE A 192 7.83 -9.98 -10.24
N LEU A 193 6.59 -9.56 -10.01
CA LEU A 193 5.51 -10.46 -9.58
C LEU A 193 5.23 -11.54 -10.64
N LEU A 194 5.26 -11.17 -11.93
CA LEU A 194 5.07 -12.10 -13.04
C LEU A 194 6.18 -13.15 -13.08
N ILE A 195 7.44 -12.73 -13.05
CA ILE A 195 8.60 -13.64 -13.00
C ILE A 195 8.44 -14.63 -11.86
N ARG A 196 8.03 -14.15 -10.69
CA ARG A 196 7.81 -15.00 -9.53
C ARG A 196 6.66 -16.00 -9.71
N ILE A 197 5.53 -15.58 -10.29
CA ILE A 197 4.40 -16.47 -10.61
C ILE A 197 4.87 -17.58 -11.56
N LEU A 198 5.69 -17.23 -12.54
CA LEU A 198 6.25 -18.17 -13.51
C LEU A 198 7.26 -19.14 -12.86
N LEU A 199 8.07 -18.67 -11.89
CA LEU A 199 9.07 -19.48 -11.19
C LEU A 199 8.49 -20.45 -10.15
N LYS A 200 7.33 -20.18 -9.55
CA LYS A 200 6.68 -21.16 -8.66
C LYS A 200 6.39 -22.44 -9.44
N ARG A 201 6.26 -23.63 -8.81
CA ARG A 201 5.92 -24.89 -9.51
C ARG A 201 4.42 -25.21 -9.59
N GLU A 202 3.60 -24.64 -8.72
CA GLU A 202 2.14 -24.90 -8.65
C GLU A 202 1.39 -24.54 -9.94
N VAL A 203 0.87 -25.54 -10.67
CA VAL A 203 0.31 -25.34 -12.02
C VAL A 203 -1.13 -24.78 -12.03
N SER A 204 -1.92 -25.04 -10.98
CA SER A 204 -3.38 -24.93 -11.05
C SER A 204 -3.92 -23.54 -11.46
N ASN A 205 -3.28 -22.43 -11.05
CA ASN A 205 -3.80 -21.07 -11.28
C ASN A 205 -2.80 -20.08 -11.89
N LYS A 206 -1.62 -20.53 -12.31
CA LYS A 206 -0.59 -19.62 -12.82
C LYS A 206 -1.03 -18.89 -14.07
N GLY A 207 -1.56 -19.62 -15.06
CA GLY A 207 -1.89 -19.05 -16.37
C GLY A 207 -2.88 -17.89 -16.28
N ILE A 208 -3.92 -18.03 -15.45
CA ILE A 208 -4.91 -16.97 -15.25
C ILE A 208 -4.29 -15.77 -14.53
N LYS A 209 -3.49 -16.01 -13.47
CA LYS A 209 -2.83 -14.93 -12.72
C LYS A 209 -1.81 -14.17 -13.58
N SER A 210 -0.99 -14.88 -14.36
CA SER A 210 -0.02 -14.26 -15.27
C SER A 210 -0.72 -13.49 -16.38
N LEU A 211 -1.79 -14.04 -16.96
CA LEU A 211 -2.57 -13.36 -18.00
C LEU A 211 -3.18 -12.05 -17.48
N LEU A 212 -3.83 -12.09 -16.31
CA LEU A 212 -4.41 -10.88 -15.70
C LEU A 212 -3.34 -9.82 -15.38
N LEU A 213 -2.17 -10.24 -14.91
CA LEU A 213 -1.08 -9.33 -14.58
C LEU A 213 -0.48 -8.68 -15.84
N ILE A 214 -0.26 -9.47 -16.90
CA ILE A 214 0.20 -8.98 -18.20
C ILE A 214 -0.84 -8.02 -18.79
N ALA A 215 -2.12 -8.36 -18.74
CA ALA A 215 -3.21 -7.50 -19.22
C ALA A 215 -3.22 -6.14 -18.49
N ALA A 216 -3.06 -6.15 -17.16
CA ALA A 216 -2.97 -4.92 -16.37
C ALA A 216 -1.75 -4.07 -16.74
N MET A 217 -0.58 -4.70 -16.97
CA MET A 217 0.63 -4.00 -17.43
C MET A 217 0.41 -3.34 -18.79
N ILE A 218 -0.11 -4.07 -19.77
CA ILE A 218 -0.40 -3.54 -21.12
C ILE A 218 -1.36 -2.36 -21.05
N LEU A 219 -2.42 -2.48 -20.24
CA LEU A 219 -3.41 -1.43 -20.07
C LEU A 219 -2.79 -0.15 -19.48
N ILE A 220 -1.96 -0.28 -18.44
CA ILE A 220 -1.29 0.88 -17.82
C ILE A 220 -0.28 1.52 -18.78
N ILE A 221 0.49 0.73 -19.53
CA ILE A 221 1.40 1.24 -20.57
C ILE A 221 0.59 2.01 -21.62
N GLY A 222 -0.54 1.47 -22.08
CA GLY A 222 -1.44 2.14 -23.02
C GLY A 222 -1.96 3.48 -22.49
N ILE A 223 -2.36 3.55 -21.21
CA ILE A 223 -2.77 4.80 -20.56
C ILE A 223 -1.62 5.82 -20.53
N VAL A 224 -0.43 5.39 -20.13
CA VAL A 224 0.76 6.26 -20.09
C VAL A 224 1.07 6.79 -21.50
N PHE A 225 1.03 5.92 -22.51
CA PHE A 225 1.26 6.30 -23.91
C PHE A 225 0.19 7.27 -24.41
N LYS A 226 -1.07 7.09 -24.02
CA LYS A 226 -2.16 8.00 -24.39
C LYS A 226 -1.94 9.39 -23.82
N ILE A 227 -1.47 9.48 -22.57
CA ILE A 227 -1.17 10.76 -21.91
C ILE A 227 0.03 11.46 -22.55
N GLN A 228 1.02 10.69 -22.99
CA GLN A 228 2.21 11.19 -23.69
C GLN A 228 1.99 11.42 -25.19
N SER A 229 0.76 11.19 -25.69
CA SER A 229 0.40 11.30 -27.12
C SER A 229 1.22 10.39 -28.06
N TRP A 230 1.62 9.21 -27.59
CA TRP A 230 2.31 8.22 -28.41
C TRP A 230 1.36 7.53 -29.39
N PRO A 231 1.82 7.18 -30.61
CA PRO A 231 1.03 6.37 -31.53
C PRO A 231 0.75 4.99 -30.92
N PHE A 232 -0.34 4.36 -31.37
CA PHE A 232 -0.79 3.03 -30.92
C PHE A 232 -1.30 2.92 -29.46
N ALA A 233 -1.45 4.05 -28.76
CA ALA A 233 -1.90 4.05 -27.38
C ALA A 233 -3.31 3.44 -27.21
N MET A 234 -4.23 3.71 -28.13
CA MET A 234 -5.60 3.20 -28.07
C MET A 234 -5.66 1.70 -28.30
N GLU A 235 -4.80 1.19 -29.17
CA GLU A 235 -4.64 -0.22 -29.51
C GLU A 235 -4.13 -0.99 -28.29
N LEU A 236 -3.12 -0.47 -27.58
CA LEU A 236 -2.64 -1.04 -26.33
C LEU A 236 -3.72 -1.06 -25.24
N ILE A 237 -4.48 0.03 -25.07
CA ILE A 237 -5.59 0.08 -24.11
C ILE A 237 -6.64 -0.99 -24.46
N THR A 238 -7.01 -1.09 -25.75
CA THR A 238 -8.01 -2.05 -26.22
C THR A 238 -7.56 -3.49 -26.00
N VAL A 239 -6.32 -3.83 -26.36
CA VAL A 239 -5.74 -5.17 -26.16
C VAL A 239 -5.63 -5.51 -24.68
N GLY A 240 -5.19 -4.55 -23.85
CA GLY A 240 -5.12 -4.72 -22.40
C GLY A 240 -6.49 -5.02 -21.79
N LEU A 241 -7.51 -4.25 -22.18
CA LEU A 241 -8.88 -4.40 -21.69
C LEU A 241 -9.50 -5.74 -22.13
N LEU A 242 -9.34 -6.11 -23.40
CA LEU A 242 -9.81 -7.39 -23.94
C LEU A 242 -9.15 -8.58 -23.22
N SER A 243 -7.83 -8.52 -23.00
CA SER A 243 -7.08 -9.54 -22.27
C SER A 243 -7.54 -9.68 -20.81
N LEU A 244 -7.89 -8.55 -20.17
CA LEU A 244 -8.40 -8.52 -18.80
C LEU A 244 -9.78 -9.18 -18.73
N LEU A 245 -10.69 -8.82 -19.65
CA LEU A 245 -12.02 -9.43 -19.75
C LEU A 245 -11.93 -10.95 -19.97
N LEU A 246 -11.06 -11.41 -20.87
CA LEU A 246 -10.82 -12.84 -21.11
C LEU A 246 -10.28 -13.55 -19.86
N GLY A 247 -9.31 -12.94 -19.17
CA GLY A 247 -8.76 -13.48 -17.94
C GLY A 247 -9.80 -13.60 -16.82
N VAL A 248 -10.63 -12.57 -16.64
CA VAL A 248 -11.72 -12.56 -15.64
C VAL A 248 -12.79 -13.59 -16.01
N GLY A 249 -13.25 -13.61 -17.26
CA GLY A 249 -14.24 -14.57 -17.75
C GLY A 249 -13.79 -16.02 -17.53
N ARG A 250 -12.54 -16.34 -17.87
CA ARG A 250 -11.94 -17.66 -17.59
C ARG A 250 -11.88 -17.97 -16.09
N SER A 251 -11.58 -16.97 -15.25
CA SER A 251 -11.55 -17.15 -13.80
C SER A 251 -12.91 -17.45 -13.20
N ILE A 252 -13.97 -16.84 -13.72
CA ILE A 252 -15.37 -17.07 -13.30
C ILE A 252 -15.82 -18.45 -13.77
N PHE A 253 -15.60 -18.78 -15.03
CA PHE A 253 -15.97 -20.08 -15.60
C PHE A 253 -15.33 -21.25 -14.83
N LYS A 254 -14.03 -21.13 -14.50
CA LYS A 254 -13.34 -22.14 -13.69
C LYS A 254 -13.97 -22.36 -12.30
N ARG A 255 -14.52 -21.31 -11.68
CA ARG A 255 -15.22 -21.42 -10.39
C ARG A 255 -16.61 -22.05 -10.50
N SER A 256 -17.24 -22.01 -11.67
CA SER A 256 -18.59 -22.57 -11.87
C SER A 256 -18.60 -24.10 -12.06
N ILE A 257 -17.45 -24.69 -12.36
CA ILE A 257 -17.31 -26.14 -12.64
C ILE A 257 -16.98 -26.94 -11.36
N HIS A 258 -16.60 -26.26 -10.28
CA HIS A 258 -16.28 -26.86 -8.98
C HIS A 258 -17.29 -26.42 -7.93
#